data_AF-A0A158CIE2-F1
#
_entry.id   AF-A0A158CIE2-F1
#
_cell.length_a   1.000
_cell.length_b   1.000
_cell.length_c   1.000
_cell.angle_alpha   90.00
_cell.angle_beta   90.00
_cell.angle_gamma   90.00
#
_symmetry.space_group_name_H-M   'P 1'
#
loop_
_entity.id
_entity.type
_entity.pdbx_description
1 polymer ?
#
loop_
_entity_poly.entity_id
_entity_poly.type
_entity_poly.pdbx_seq_one_letter_code
_entity_poly.pdbx_strand_id
1 'polypeptide(L)'
;MCEMCESSAVRYAHRMTHPEYPQVLTVGCVCAGHMEGDRAQADHRDNQMRNRASSRKRWLGRKWKTSQKGNAYIEACGYRVTVHPKDAKKGWLVTIASLADRNDIYRPRRRVETLEQAKLAGFDLVAPACPERTAVAKRPRQQPSDGHRARRADNQTVSTVCKKGITMLRAGRYVDTA
;
A
#
# COMPACT_ATOMS: atom_id res chain seq x y z
N MET A 1 -0.19 1.07 17.24
CA MET A 1 0.72 1.85 18.12
C MET A 1 2.14 1.59 17.65
N CYS A 2 3.00 2.62 17.60
CA CYS A 2 4.42 2.47 17.27
C CYS A 2 5.19 1.93 18.48
N GLU A 3 5.95 0.86 18.32
CA GLU A 3 6.73 0.28 19.41
C GLU A 3 8.05 1.01 19.74
N MET A 4 8.43 2.03 18.96
CA MET A 4 9.58 2.89 19.26
C MET A 4 9.19 4.22 19.90
N CYS A 5 8.27 4.96 19.28
CA CYS A 5 7.86 6.29 19.74
C CYS A 5 6.51 6.32 20.45
N GLU A 6 5.85 5.18 20.64
CA GLU A 6 4.55 5.02 21.31
C GLU A 6 3.39 5.82 20.68
N SER A 7 3.62 6.41 19.51
CA SER A 7 2.57 7.13 18.78
C SER A 7 1.43 6.17 18.41
N SER A 8 0.20 6.54 18.77
CA SER A 8 -1.02 5.83 18.40
C SER A 8 -1.47 6.13 16.97
N ALA A 9 -0.94 7.18 16.33
CA ALA A 9 -1.34 7.66 15.00
C ALA A 9 -0.72 6.90 13.81
N VAL A 10 -0.30 5.64 14.01
CA VAL A 10 0.30 4.82 12.94
C VAL A 10 -0.81 4.18 12.10
N ARG A 11 -0.98 4.67 10.86
CA ARG A 11 -1.95 4.11 9.90
C ARG A 11 -1.47 2.82 9.24
N TYR A 12 -0.22 2.82 8.79
CA TYR A 12 0.45 1.66 8.22
C TYR A 12 1.65 1.34 9.10
N ALA A 13 1.67 0.13 9.64
CA ALA A 13 2.74 -0.31 10.51
C ALA A 13 3.75 -1.13 9.71
N HIS A 14 5.02 -0.87 9.95
CA HIS A 14 6.16 -1.53 9.33
C HIS A 14 6.75 -2.51 10.32
N ARG A 15 7.10 -3.71 9.82
CA ARG A 15 7.78 -4.73 10.62
C ARG A 15 9.29 -4.60 10.40
N MET A 16 10.01 -4.35 11.49
CA MET A 16 11.44 -4.10 11.49
C MET A 16 12.17 -5.13 12.34
N THR A 17 13.35 -5.55 11.91
CA THR A 17 14.29 -6.34 12.71
C THR A 17 15.53 -5.52 12.98
N HIS A 18 16.13 -5.69 14.15
CA HIS A 18 17.36 -4.99 14.51
C HIS A 18 18.39 -6.01 15.01
N PRO A 19 19.68 -5.88 14.66
CA PRO A 19 20.71 -6.81 15.12
C PRO A 19 20.79 -6.93 16.65
N GLU A 20 20.54 -5.83 17.36
CA GLU A 20 20.59 -5.78 18.83
C GLU A 20 19.26 -6.14 19.49
N TYR A 21 18.21 -6.40 18.71
CA TYR A 21 16.89 -6.73 19.24
C TYR A 21 16.30 -7.93 18.49
N PRO A 22 16.21 -9.12 19.13
CA PRO A 22 15.83 -10.35 18.44
C PRO A 22 14.35 -10.39 18.04
N GLN A 23 13.50 -9.54 18.62
CA GLN A 23 12.07 -9.53 18.31
C GLN A 23 11.76 -8.60 17.13
N VAL A 24 10.71 -8.91 16.38
CA VAL A 24 10.23 -8.04 15.30
C VAL A 24 9.45 -6.88 15.89
N LEU A 25 9.85 -5.66 15.55
CA LEU A 25 9.20 -4.43 16.00
C LEU A 25 8.18 -3.95 14.99
N THR A 26 7.05 -3.48 15.49
CA THR A 26 5.97 -2.84 14.74
C THR A 26 6.07 -1.33 14.90
N VAL A 27 6.52 -0.64 13.87
CA VAL A 27 6.86 0.80 13.94
C VAL A 27 6.14 1.61 12.86
N GLY A 28 6.02 2.93 13.07
CA GLY A 28 5.56 3.84 12.02
C GLY A 28 6.64 4.18 11.00
N CYS A 29 6.25 4.74 9.85
CA CYS A 29 7.15 5.10 8.74
C CYS A 29 8.37 5.93 9.18
N VAL A 30 8.17 6.97 10.01
CA VAL A 30 9.26 7.81 10.53
C VAL A 30 10.29 6.97 11.31
N CYS A 31 9.80 6.11 12.19
CA CYS A 31 10.63 5.23 13.02
C CYS A 31 11.33 4.16 12.17
N ALA A 32 10.66 3.62 11.14
CA ALA A 32 11.29 2.70 10.19
C ALA A 32 12.44 3.39 9.43
N GLY A 33 12.24 4.61 8.94
CA GLY A 33 13.27 5.38 8.24
C GLY A 33 14.48 5.69 9.13
N HIS A 34 14.27 5.95 10.41
CA HIS A 34 15.37 6.09 11.37
C HIS A 34 16.12 4.78 11.60
N MET A 35 15.43 3.64 11.65
CA MET A 35 16.07 2.32 11.80
C MET A 35 16.85 1.91 10.55
N GLU A 36 16.38 2.25 9.36
CA GLU A 36 17.04 1.90 8.09
C GLU A 36 18.20 2.84 7.75
N GLY A 37 18.23 4.04 8.34
CA GLY A 37 19.15 5.12 7.96
C GLY A 37 18.74 5.82 6.66
N ASP A 38 17.62 5.43 6.04
CA ASP A 38 17.08 6.03 4.82
C ASP A 38 15.59 6.39 5.00
N ARG A 39 15.37 7.67 5.30
CA ARG A 39 14.01 8.21 5.45
C ARG A 39 13.26 8.29 4.13
N ALA A 40 13.96 8.53 3.02
CA ALA A 40 13.33 8.69 1.71
C ALA A 40 12.73 7.34 1.24
N GLN A 41 13.44 6.24 1.48
CA GLN A 41 12.94 4.89 1.18
C GLN A 41 11.73 4.54 2.04
N ALA A 42 11.75 4.85 3.34
CA ALA A 42 10.61 4.64 4.22
C ALA A 42 9.37 5.46 3.81
N ASP A 43 9.57 6.73 3.44
CA ASP A 43 8.50 7.59 2.93
C ASP A 43 7.94 7.08 1.59
N HIS A 44 8.78 6.53 0.72
CA HIS A 44 8.34 5.90 -0.53
C HIS A 44 7.40 4.73 -0.26
N ARG A 45 7.79 3.78 0.61
CA ARG A 45 6.94 2.62 0.97
C ARG A 45 5.61 3.01 1.62
N ASP A 46 5.62 3.99 2.52
CA ASP A 46 4.38 4.50 3.13
C ASP A 46 3.46 5.15 2.08
N ASN A 47 4.04 5.91 1.14
CA ASN A 47 3.29 6.45 0.01
C ASN A 47 2.72 5.35 -0.88
N GLN A 48 3.46 4.28 -1.15
CA GLN A 48 2.97 3.12 -1.90
C GLN A 48 1.78 2.45 -1.20
N MET A 49 1.86 2.20 0.10
CA MET A 49 0.76 1.61 0.88
C MET A 49 -0.48 2.51 0.90
N ARG A 50 -0.30 3.82 1.10
CA ARG A 50 -1.38 4.81 1.03
C ARG A 50 -2.02 4.85 -0.37
N ASN A 51 -1.21 4.82 -1.42
CA ASN A 51 -1.67 4.80 -2.80
C ASN A 51 -2.42 3.51 -3.12
N ARG A 52 -1.94 2.36 -2.64
CA ARG A 52 -2.61 1.07 -2.78
C ARG A 52 -3.98 1.07 -2.10
N ALA A 53 -4.05 1.50 -0.84
CA ALA A 53 -5.31 1.58 -0.09
C ALA A 53 -6.32 2.53 -0.75
N SER A 54 -5.89 3.73 -1.16
CA SER A 54 -6.75 4.69 -1.85
C SER A 54 -7.18 4.21 -3.24
N SER A 55 -6.34 3.46 -3.95
CA SER A 55 -6.67 2.84 -5.23
C SER A 55 -7.68 1.72 -5.06
N ARG A 56 -7.51 0.86 -4.04
CA ARG A 56 -8.46 -0.20 -3.68
C ARG A 56 -9.85 0.36 -3.38
N LYS A 57 -9.94 1.45 -2.59
CA LYS A 57 -11.21 2.12 -2.29
C LYS A 57 -11.87 2.67 -3.56
N ARG A 58 -11.10 3.34 -4.42
CA ARG A 58 -11.60 3.90 -5.68
C ARG A 58 -12.01 2.82 -6.69
N TRP A 59 -11.35 1.65 -6.67
CA TRP A 59 -11.62 0.55 -7.57
C TRP A 59 -13.07 0.05 -7.50
N LEU A 60 -13.59 -0.08 -6.28
CA LEU A 60 -14.99 -0.49 -6.05
C LEU A 60 -16.00 0.50 -6.64
N GLY A 61 -15.70 1.80 -6.56
CA GLY A 61 -16.54 2.88 -7.08
C GLY A 61 -16.38 3.19 -8.57
N ARG A 62 -15.51 2.47 -9.31
CA ARG A 62 -15.37 2.67 -10.76
C ARG A 62 -16.62 2.19 -11.49
N LYS A 63 -16.90 2.78 -12.66
CA LYS A 63 -17.95 2.31 -13.56
C LYS A 63 -17.51 1.01 -14.21
N TRP A 64 -18.11 -0.11 -13.80
CA TRP A 64 -17.94 -1.41 -14.44
C TRP A 64 -18.85 -1.49 -15.66
N LYS A 65 -18.33 -1.95 -16.79
CA LYS A 65 -19.13 -2.19 -17.99
C LYS A 65 -19.74 -3.59 -17.90
N THR A 66 -20.91 -3.77 -18.50
CA THR A 66 -21.55 -5.08 -18.60
C THR A 66 -21.37 -5.60 -20.01
N SER A 67 -20.89 -6.84 -20.14
CA SER A 67 -20.81 -7.52 -21.43
C SER A 67 -22.20 -7.96 -21.90
N GLN A 68 -22.35 -8.27 -23.19
CA GLN A 68 -23.61 -8.81 -23.74
C GLN A 68 -24.08 -10.09 -23.01
N LYS A 69 -23.15 -10.84 -22.41
CA LYS A 69 -23.42 -12.04 -21.61
C LYS A 69 -23.74 -11.74 -20.13
N GLY A 70 -23.94 -10.48 -19.76
CA GLY A 70 -24.24 -10.07 -18.38
C GLY A 70 -23.06 -10.03 -17.41
N ASN A 71 -21.82 -10.31 -17.86
CA ASN A 71 -20.64 -10.27 -16.99
C ASN A 71 -20.13 -8.85 -16.82
N ALA A 72 -19.81 -8.45 -15.59
CA ALA A 72 -19.18 -7.16 -15.30
C ALA A 72 -17.70 -7.22 -15.65
N TYR A 73 -17.18 -6.22 -16.36
CA TYR A 73 -15.78 -6.12 -16.69
C TYR A 73 -15.26 -4.68 -16.61
N ILE A 74 -13.95 -4.55 -16.40
CA ILE A 74 -13.23 -3.29 -16.42
C ILE A 74 -11.86 -3.49 -17.05
N GLU A 75 -11.38 -2.47 -17.74
CA GLU A 75 -10.03 -2.43 -18.29
C GLU A 75 -9.17 -1.49 -17.45
N ALA A 76 -8.02 -1.99 -17.01
CA ALA A 76 -7.07 -1.22 -16.23
C ALA A 76 -5.66 -1.74 -16.46
N CYS A 77 -4.72 -0.81 -16.63
CA CYS A 77 -3.28 -1.09 -16.64
C CYS A 77 -2.87 -2.14 -17.69
N GLY A 78 -3.51 -2.15 -18.87
CA GLY A 78 -3.22 -3.12 -19.91
C GLY A 78 -3.91 -4.48 -19.75
N TYR A 79 -4.75 -4.66 -18.72
CA TYR A 79 -5.49 -5.89 -18.47
C TYR A 79 -7.00 -5.65 -18.48
N ARG A 80 -7.75 -6.64 -18.94
CA ARG A 80 -9.21 -6.72 -18.80
C ARG A 80 -9.57 -7.66 -17.67
N VAL A 81 -10.16 -7.12 -16.61
CA VAL A 81 -10.69 -7.88 -15.48
C VAL A 81 -12.16 -8.13 -15.73
N THR A 82 -12.55 -9.40 -15.81
CA THR A 82 -13.95 -9.83 -15.97
C THR A 82 -14.38 -10.63 -14.75
N VAL A 83 -15.56 -10.31 -14.22
CA VAL A 83 -16.17 -11.00 -13.10
C VAL A 83 -17.39 -11.76 -13.60
N HIS A 84 -17.35 -13.08 -13.41
CA HIS A 84 -18.39 -14.00 -13.81
C HIS A 84 -19.22 -14.42 -12.58
N PRO A 85 -20.54 -14.15 -12.56
CA PRO A 85 -21.42 -14.85 -11.63
C PRO A 85 -21.40 -16.34 -11.97
N LYS A 86 -21.20 -17.21 -10.98
CA LYS A 86 -21.65 -18.61 -11.07
C LYS A 86 -22.96 -18.76 -10.30
N ASP A 87 -23.61 -19.91 -10.47
CA ASP A 87 -24.82 -20.30 -9.74
C ASP A 87 -24.73 -19.88 -8.26
N ALA A 88 -25.86 -19.58 -7.63
CA ALA A 88 -25.95 -19.00 -6.27
C ALA A 88 -25.13 -19.74 -5.17
N LYS A 89 -24.75 -21.01 -5.39
CA LYS A 89 -23.93 -21.83 -4.47
C LYS A 89 -22.43 -21.90 -4.82
N LYS A 90 -22.00 -21.43 -6.00
CA LYS A 90 -20.65 -21.66 -6.56
C LYS A 90 -19.74 -20.42 -6.58
N GLY A 91 -20.22 -19.29 -6.06
CA GLY A 91 -19.48 -18.04 -5.90
C GLY A 91 -19.22 -17.28 -7.20
N TRP A 92 -18.30 -16.33 -7.17
CA TRP A 92 -17.87 -15.52 -8.29
C TRP A 92 -16.49 -15.96 -8.77
N LEU A 93 -16.29 -15.94 -10.08
CA LEU A 93 -15.00 -16.20 -10.71
C LEU A 93 -14.45 -14.91 -11.33
N VAL A 94 -13.18 -14.64 -11.09
CA VAL A 94 -12.46 -13.55 -11.73
C VAL A 94 -11.64 -14.11 -12.89
N THR A 95 -11.58 -13.40 -14.00
CA THR A 95 -10.73 -13.73 -15.14
C THR A 95 -10.01 -12.47 -15.58
N ILE A 96 -8.71 -12.59 -15.80
CA ILE A 96 -7.85 -11.49 -16.23
C ILE A 96 -7.32 -11.86 -17.59
N ALA A 97 -7.51 -10.99 -18.57
CA ALA A 97 -6.94 -11.16 -19.90
C ALA A 97 -5.99 -9.99 -20.18
N SER A 98 -4.82 -10.28 -20.76
CA SER A 98 -3.95 -9.22 -21.30
C SER A 98 -4.64 -8.54 -22.48
N LEU A 99 -4.54 -7.20 -22.57
CA LEU A 99 -5.02 -6.45 -23.73
C LEU A 99 -4.02 -6.52 -24.89
N ALA A 100 -2.74 -6.75 -24.61
CA ALA A 100 -1.72 -6.96 -25.64
C ALA A 100 -1.92 -8.33 -26.30
N ASP A 101 -2.01 -9.38 -25.48
CA ASP A 101 -2.18 -10.76 -25.93
C ASP A 101 -3.51 -11.30 -25.42
N ARG A 102 -4.56 -11.22 -26.25
CA ARG A 102 -5.90 -11.69 -25.86
C ARG A 102 -5.96 -13.19 -25.54
N ASN A 103 -4.91 -13.94 -25.89
CA ASN A 103 -4.79 -15.37 -25.58
C ASN A 103 -4.18 -15.62 -24.20
N ASP A 104 -3.52 -14.63 -23.59
CA ASP A 104 -3.01 -14.73 -22.22
C ASP A 104 -4.12 -14.42 -21.22
N ILE A 105 -4.73 -15.49 -20.72
CA ILE A 105 -5.87 -15.44 -19.80
C ILE A 105 -5.49 -16.12 -18.49
N TYR A 106 -5.39 -15.32 -17.44
CA TYR A 106 -5.19 -15.80 -16.09
C TYR A 106 -6.52 -15.98 -15.36
N ARG A 107 -6.72 -17.17 -14.76
CA ARG A 107 -7.92 -17.52 -13.98
C ARG A 107 -7.50 -17.97 -12.58
N PRO A 108 -7.64 -17.12 -11.55
CA PRO A 108 -7.40 -17.56 -10.17
C PRO A 108 -8.33 -18.72 -9.81
N ARG A 109 -7.78 -19.75 -9.14
CA ARG A 109 -8.55 -20.91 -8.65
C ARG A 109 -9.46 -20.54 -7.47
N ARG A 110 -9.12 -19.48 -6.73
CA ARG A 110 -9.87 -19.03 -5.56
C ARG A 110 -11.23 -18.50 -6.00
N ARG A 111 -12.28 -19.07 -5.41
CA ARG A 111 -13.65 -18.59 -5.52
C ARG A 111 -13.90 -17.59 -4.41
N VAL A 112 -14.74 -16.60 -4.70
CA VAL A 112 -15.15 -15.59 -3.73
C VAL A 112 -16.67 -15.56 -3.65
N GLU A 113 -17.19 -15.21 -2.49
CA GLU A 113 -18.63 -15.34 -2.21
C GLU A 113 -19.40 -14.12 -2.70
N THR A 114 -18.78 -12.93 -2.65
CA THR A 114 -19.43 -11.67 -3.00
C THR A 114 -18.84 -11.02 -4.24
N LEU A 115 -19.68 -10.25 -4.95
CA LEU A 115 -19.27 -9.47 -6.11
C LEU A 115 -18.16 -8.46 -5.75
N GLU A 116 -18.25 -7.80 -4.60
CA GLU A 116 -17.25 -6.83 -4.16
C GLU A 116 -15.90 -7.49 -3.89
N GLN A 117 -15.90 -8.64 -3.24
CA GLN A 117 -14.68 -9.42 -3.04
C GLN A 117 -14.07 -9.86 -4.38
N ALA A 118 -14.90 -10.20 -5.38
CA ALA A 118 -14.42 -10.51 -6.73
C ALA A 118 -13.77 -9.31 -7.41
N LYS A 119 -14.38 -8.14 -7.31
CA LYS A 119 -13.80 -6.89 -7.82
C LYS A 119 -12.46 -6.59 -7.14
N LEU A 120 -12.37 -6.76 -5.82
CA LEU A 120 -11.15 -6.56 -5.05
C LEU A 120 -10.05 -7.58 -5.37
N ALA A 121 -10.41 -8.85 -5.54
CA ALA A 121 -9.46 -9.88 -5.94
C ALA A 121 -8.88 -9.58 -7.34
N GLY A 122 -9.71 -9.08 -8.26
CA GLY A 122 -9.23 -8.59 -9.56
C GLY A 122 -8.28 -7.39 -9.43
N PHE A 123 -8.55 -6.47 -8.50
CA PHE A 123 -7.62 -5.38 -8.19
C PHE A 123 -6.28 -5.89 -7.67
N ASP A 124 -6.27 -6.81 -6.71
CA ASP A 124 -5.02 -7.29 -6.10
C ASP A 124 -4.11 -8.00 -7.11
N LEU A 125 -4.69 -8.61 -8.14
CA LEU A 125 -3.95 -9.27 -9.22
C LEU A 125 -3.41 -8.27 -10.27
N VAL A 126 -4.13 -7.19 -10.56
CA VAL A 126 -3.71 -6.18 -11.55
C VAL A 126 -2.87 -5.06 -10.93
N ALA A 127 -3.04 -4.77 -9.64
CA ALA A 127 -2.37 -3.67 -8.96
C ALA A 127 -0.83 -3.73 -9.02
N PRO A 128 -0.16 -4.90 -8.89
CA PRO A 128 1.29 -5.00 -9.04
C PRO A 128 1.77 -4.73 -10.47
N ALA A 129 0.95 -5.08 -11.47
CA ALA A 129 1.27 -4.88 -12.89
C ALA A 129 0.92 -3.48 -13.38
N CYS A 130 0.21 -2.69 -12.56
CA CYS A 130 -0.01 -1.30 -12.87
C CYS A 130 1.27 -0.54 -12.53
N PRO A 131 1.99 0.04 -13.51
CA PRO A 131 3.01 1.00 -13.16
C PRO A 131 2.33 2.02 -12.26
N GLU A 132 2.95 2.29 -11.11
CA GLU A 132 2.52 3.40 -10.28
C GLU A 132 2.28 4.58 -11.21
N ARG A 133 1.27 5.40 -10.94
CA ARG A 133 1.15 6.67 -11.66
C ARG A 133 2.45 7.42 -11.37
N THR A 134 3.45 7.24 -12.23
CA THR A 134 4.72 7.93 -12.20
C THR A 134 4.31 9.37 -12.15
N ALA A 135 4.69 10.01 -11.06
CA ALA A 135 4.44 11.41 -10.73
C ALA A 135 3.74 12.16 -11.88
N VAL A 136 2.39 12.22 -11.85
CA VAL A 136 1.81 13.52 -12.18
C VAL A 136 2.41 14.39 -11.11
N ALA A 137 3.44 15.16 -11.49
CA ALA A 137 4.17 16.06 -10.61
C ALA A 137 3.12 16.71 -9.71
N LYS A 138 3.06 16.27 -8.44
CA LYS A 138 2.26 16.99 -7.47
C LYS A 138 2.91 18.35 -7.50
N ARG A 139 2.20 19.36 -8.03
CA ARG A 139 2.65 20.75 -7.94
C ARG A 139 3.20 20.91 -6.52
N PRO A 140 4.44 21.41 -6.35
CA PRO A 140 4.99 21.57 -5.02
C PRO A 140 3.93 22.27 -4.19
N ARG A 141 3.58 21.64 -3.06
CA ARG A 141 2.66 22.22 -2.10
C ARG A 141 3.32 23.53 -1.72
N GLN A 142 2.88 24.65 -2.30
CA GLN A 142 3.37 25.97 -1.95
C GLN A 142 3.19 26.06 -0.44
N GLN A 143 4.32 26.12 0.27
CA GLN A 143 4.30 26.45 1.68
C GLN A 143 3.59 27.81 1.77
N PRO A 144 2.56 27.95 2.61
CA PRO A 144 2.05 29.28 2.90
C PRO A 144 3.24 30.10 3.42
N SER A 145 3.58 31.16 2.70
CA SER A 145 4.67 32.07 3.05
C SER A 145 4.50 32.54 4.48
N ASP A 146 5.53 32.32 5.28
CA ASP A 146 5.59 32.58 6.70
C ASP A 146 5.15 33.99 7.05
N GLY A 147 4.12 34.04 7.89
CA GLY A 147 3.66 35.25 8.53
C GLY A 147 2.97 34.90 9.83
N HIS A 148 3.66 34.21 10.75
CA HIS A 148 3.58 34.49 12.20
C HIS A 148 4.39 33.52 13.07
N ARG A 149 5.32 34.12 13.81
CA ARG A 149 5.75 33.78 15.19
C ARG A 149 6.54 32.48 15.37
N ALA A 150 7.86 32.65 15.40
CA ALA A 150 8.84 31.74 15.98
C ALA A 150 8.34 31.20 17.34
N ARG A 151 7.89 29.94 17.33
CA ARG A 151 7.92 29.10 18.53
C ARG A 151 9.23 28.33 18.50
N ARG A 152 9.92 28.41 19.63
CA ARG A 152 11.26 27.88 19.88
C ARG A 152 11.43 26.50 19.26
N ALA A 153 12.51 26.35 18.51
CA ALA A 153 13.04 25.07 18.13
C ALA A 153 13.44 24.35 19.41
N ASP A 154 12.55 23.51 19.93
CA ASP A 154 12.97 22.34 20.68
C ASP A 154 13.59 21.41 19.65
N ASN A 155 14.84 21.70 19.33
CA ASN A 155 15.76 20.83 18.64
C ASN A 155 16.04 19.67 19.61
N GLN A 156 15.03 18.82 19.77
CA GLN A 156 15.14 17.62 20.56
C GLN A 156 16.03 16.71 19.74
N THR A 157 17.33 16.78 20.03
CA THR A 157 18.31 15.75 19.76
C THR A 157 17.61 14.44 20.08
N VAL A 158 17.14 13.75 19.04
CA VAL A 158 16.38 12.51 19.20
C VAL A 158 17.39 11.57 19.83
N SER A 159 17.22 11.37 21.14
CA SER A 159 18.00 10.46 21.96
C SER A 159 18.44 9.27 21.11
N THR A 160 19.75 9.09 21.00
CA THR A 160 20.43 8.00 20.28
C THR A 160 20.01 6.60 20.78
N VAL A 161 19.20 6.57 21.83
CA VAL A 161 18.67 5.40 22.51
C VAL A 161 17.13 5.45 22.42
N CYS A 162 16.57 4.47 21.72
CA CYS A 162 15.14 4.14 21.75
C CYS A 162 14.74 3.81 23.20
N LYS A 163 13.48 4.07 23.62
CA LYS A 163 13.01 3.66 24.98
C LYS A 163 13.19 2.17 25.27
N LYS A 164 13.26 1.32 24.23
CA LYS A 164 13.59 -0.12 24.33
C LYS A 164 15.09 -0.42 24.43
N GLY A 165 15.95 0.58 24.67
CA GLY A 165 17.41 0.40 24.78
C GLY A 165 18.11 0.12 23.45
N ILE A 166 17.43 0.35 22.32
CA ILE A 166 17.99 0.08 20.99
C ILE A 166 18.81 1.30 20.56
N THR A 167 20.10 1.06 20.28
CA THR A 167 21.01 2.08 19.78
C THR A 167 20.76 2.26 18.29
N MET A 168 20.38 3.47 17.85
CA MET A 168 20.11 3.75 16.41
C MET A 168 21.38 3.78 15.54
N LEU A 169 22.53 3.35 16.06
CA LEU A 169 23.82 3.33 15.36
C LEU A 169 24.00 2.13 14.44
N ARG A 170 23.09 1.14 14.48
CA ARG A 170 23.09 0.00 13.56
C ARG A 170 21.81 -0.04 12.75
N ALA A 171 21.96 -0.20 11.43
CA ALA A 171 20.82 -0.27 10.54
C ALA A 171 19.98 -1.53 10.82
N GLY A 172 18.73 -1.31 11.22
CA GLY A 172 17.71 -2.36 11.24
C GLY A 172 17.29 -2.72 9.83
N ARG A 173 16.92 -3.99 9.62
CA ARG A 173 16.43 -4.48 8.33
C ARG A 173 14.91 -4.50 8.31
N TYR A 174 14.37 -3.94 7.24
CA TYR A 174 12.96 -4.08 6.89
C TYR A 174 12.63 -5.54 6.62
N VAL A 175 11.56 -6.04 7.23
CA VAL A 175 11.03 -7.37 6.94
C VAL A 175 9.77 -7.18 6.11
N ASP A 176 9.88 -7.48 4.81
CA ASP A 176 8.73 -7.41 3.91
C ASP A 176 7.62 -8.32 4.44
N THR A 177 6.40 -7.79 4.49
CA THR A 177 5.21 -8.59 4.77
C THR A 177 4.87 -9.37 3.51
N ALA A 178 5.12 -10.68 3.54
CA ALA A 178 4.43 -11.63 2.66
C ALA A 178 2.91 -11.56 2.86
#